data_AF-A0A519CK84-F1
#
_entry.id   AF-A0A519CK84-F1
#
_cell.length_a   1.000
_cell.length_b   1.000
_cell.length_c   1.000
_cell.angle_alpha   90.00
_cell.angle_beta   90.00
_cell.angle_gamma   90.00
#
_symmetry.space_group_name_H-M   'P 1'
#
loop_
_entity.id
_entity.type
_entity.pdbx_description
1 polymer ?
#
loop_
_entity_poly.entity_id
_entity_poly.type
_entity_poly.pdbx_seq_one_letter_code
_entity_poly.pdbx_strand_id
1 'polypeptide(L)'
;MANDIIYSNILNLEKDILHIEETLVEFLNLKYEKEIKKSLHQLESNLKYLSVLANGAPINKSEDRKIMDFLRTHYNYLQKLSVPA
;
A
#
# COMPACT_ATOMS: atom_id res chain seq x y z
N MET A 1 2.46 24.15 5.37
CA MET A 1 1.41 23.61 6.27
C MET A 1 0.55 22.54 5.59
N ALA A 2 -0.22 22.81 4.53
CA ALA A 2 -1.04 21.75 3.89
C ALA A 2 -0.20 20.66 3.18
N ASN A 3 0.86 21.07 2.48
CA ASN A 3 1.74 20.12 1.77
C ASN A 3 2.51 19.19 2.72
N ASP A 4 2.90 19.69 3.89
CA ASP A 4 3.63 18.89 4.89
C ASP A 4 2.75 17.78 5.48
N ILE A 5 1.45 18.05 5.63
CA ILE A 5 0.45 17.07 6.08
C ILE A 5 0.24 16.00 5.00
N ILE A 6 0.09 16.41 3.73
CA ILE A 6 -0.08 15.47 2.62
C ILE A 6 1.15 14.56 2.49
N TYR A 7 2.35 15.13 2.56
CA TYR A 7 3.59 14.38 2.50
C TYR A 7 3.73 13.39 3.67
N SER A 8 3.39 13.84 4.89
CA SER A 8 3.38 12.96 6.06
C SER A 8 2.37 11.81 5.92
N ASN A 9 1.19 12.08 5.36
CA ASN A 9 0.18 11.05 5.10
C ASN A 9 0.66 10.02 4.06
N ILE A 10 1.32 10.47 2.99
CA ILE A 10 1.93 9.59 1.99
C ILE A 10 2.95 8.67 2.67
N LEU A 11 3.89 9.23 3.45
CA LEU A 11 4.92 8.44 4.13
C LEU A 11 4.33 7.44 5.14
N ASN A 12 3.27 7.83 5.86
CA ASN A 12 2.60 6.92 6.79
C ASN A 12 1.93 5.77 6.04
N LEU A 13 1.28 6.05 4.91
CA LEU A 13 0.67 5.01 4.09
C LEU A 13 1.69 4.05 3.49
N GLU A 14 2.83 4.55 3.03
CA GLU A 14 3.91 3.68 2.54
C GLU A 14 4.39 2.73 3.65
N LYS A 15 4.57 3.23 4.88
CA LYS A 15 4.93 2.40 6.03
C LYS A 15 3.85 1.38 6.38
N ASP A 16 2.59 1.79 6.40
CA ASP A 16 1.48 0.91 6.70
C ASP A 16 1.36 -0.20 5.67
N ILE A 17 1.53 0.11 4.38
CA ILE A 17 1.53 -0.86 3.27
C ILE A 17 2.63 -1.92 3.49
N LEU A 18 3.86 -1.48 3.77
CA LEU A 18 4.97 -2.40 4.01
C LEU A 18 4.72 -3.29 5.24
N HIS A 19 4.23 -2.70 6.33
CA HIS A 19 3.93 -3.46 7.55
C HIS A 19 2.81 -4.49 7.34
N ILE A 20 1.78 -4.15 6.56
CA ILE A 20 0.72 -5.10 6.20
C ILE A 20 1.30 -6.26 5.39
N GLU A 21 2.17 -5.99 4.42
CA GLU A 21 2.80 -7.04 3.61
C GLU A 21 3.68 -7.98 4.45
N GLU A 22 4.47 -7.44 5.39
CA GLU A 22 5.28 -8.23 6.34
C GLU A 22 4.37 -9.15 7.18
N THR A 23 3.32 -8.59 7.78
CA THR A 23 2.37 -9.34 8.60
C THR A 23 1.62 -10.40 7.79
N LEU A 24 1.31 -10.10 6.54
CA LEU A 24 0.61 -11.01 5.65
C LEU A 24 1.47 -12.23 5.29
N VAL A 25 2.79 -12.07 5.14
CA VAL A 25 3.72 -13.20 4.99
C VAL A 25 3.67 -14.11 6.22
N GLU A 26 3.61 -13.54 7.43
CA GLU A 26 3.47 -14.33 8.66
C GLU A 26 2.14 -15.11 8.69
N PHE A 27 1.03 -14.45 8.35
CA PHE A 27 -0.28 -15.13 8.31
C PHE A 27 -0.36 -16.23 7.24
N LEU A 28 0.31 -16.05 6.09
CA LEU A 28 0.42 -17.09 5.07
C LEU A 28 1.18 -18.31 5.59
N ASN A 29 2.31 -18.09 6.28
CA ASN A 29 3.08 -19.19 6.88
C ASN A 29 2.30 -19.95 7.95
N LEU A 30 1.47 -19.24 8.72
CA LEU A 30 0.61 -19.81 9.76
C LEU A 30 -0.74 -20.34 9.24
N LYS A 31 -1.05 -20.12 7.95
CA LYS A 31 -2.33 -20.46 7.30
C LYS A 31 -3.55 -19.83 7.97
N TYR A 32 -3.43 -18.59 8.45
CA TYR A 32 -4.51 -17.86 9.14
C TYR A 32 -5.44 -17.18 8.13
N GLU A 33 -6.29 -17.96 7.46
CA GLU A 33 -7.14 -17.51 6.34
C GLU A 33 -7.95 -16.23 6.61
N LYS A 34 -8.52 -16.10 7.82
CA LYS A 34 -9.31 -14.92 8.19
C LYS A 34 -8.44 -13.65 8.22
N GLU A 35 -7.27 -13.73 8.82
CA GLU A 35 -6.35 -12.59 8.93
C GLU A 35 -5.67 -12.30 7.59
N ILE A 36 -5.43 -13.31 6.75
CA ILE A 36 -4.99 -13.14 5.35
C ILE A 36 -6.02 -12.30 4.58
N LYS A 37 -7.31 -12.68 4.59
CA LYS A 37 -8.36 -11.94 3.89
C LYS A 37 -8.49 -10.51 4.38
N LYS A 38 -8.44 -10.30 5.70
CA LYS A 38 -8.48 -8.97 6.31
C LYS A 38 -7.29 -8.12 5.89
N SER A 39 -6.09 -8.69 5.90
CA SER A 39 -4.85 -7.98 5.53
C SER A 39 -4.81 -7.64 4.05
N LEU A 40 -5.25 -8.55 3.16
CA LEU A 40 -5.39 -8.28 1.73
C LEU A 40 -6.35 -7.11 1.46
N HIS A 41 -7.49 -7.07 2.15
CA HIS A 41 -8.45 -5.98 2.00
C HIS A 41 -7.88 -4.64 2.50
N GLN A 42 -7.17 -4.65 3.63
CA GLN A 42 -6.51 -3.46 4.15
C GLN A 42 -5.41 -2.96 3.21
N LEU A 43 -4.60 -3.86 2.66
CA LEU A 43 -3.56 -3.55 1.68
C LEU A 43 -4.17 -2.88 0.44
N GLU A 44 -5.24 -3.45 -0.11
CA GLU A 44 -5.96 -2.88 -1.26
C GLU A 44 -6.49 -1.47 -0.96
N SER A 45 -7.11 -1.28 0.22
CA SER A 45 -7.64 0.02 0.65
C SER A 45 -6.54 1.08 0.78
N ASN A 46 -5.41 0.74 1.42
CA ASN A 46 -4.29 1.66 1.59
C ASN A 46 -3.65 2.03 0.26
N LEU A 47 -3.45 1.06 -0.65
CA LEU A 47 -2.93 1.32 -2.00
C LEU A 47 -3.86 2.26 -2.79
N LYS A 48 -5.17 2.04 -2.72
CA LYS A 48 -6.17 2.92 -3.35
C LYS A 48 -6.08 4.34 -2.77
N TYR A 49 -5.98 4.47 -1.45
CA TYR A 49 -5.92 5.77 -0.81
C TYR A 49 -4.62 6.52 -1.14
N LEU A 50 -3.48 5.82 -1.15
CA LEU A 50 -2.20 6.39 -1.58
C LEU A 50 -2.26 6.88 -3.04
N SER A 51 -2.89 6.11 -3.93
CA SER A 51 -3.11 6.53 -5.32
C SER A 51 -3.95 7.81 -5.43
N VAL A 52 -5.00 7.95 -4.60
CA VAL A 52 -5.82 9.19 -4.59
C VAL A 52 -5.00 10.38 -4.11
N LEU A 53 -4.23 10.21 -3.03
CA LEU A 53 -3.38 11.28 -2.49
C LEU A 53 -2.30 11.70 -3.50
N ALA A 54 -1.60 10.75 -4.10
CA ALA A 54 -0.53 11.03 -5.06
C ALA A 54 -1.02 11.84 -6.26
N ASN A 55 -2.18 11.49 -6.83
CA ASN A 55 -2.74 12.20 -7.98
C ASN A 55 -3.26 13.62 -7.66
N GLY A 56 -3.62 13.88 -6.40
CA GLY A 56 -4.12 15.19 -5.96
C GLY A 56 -3.08 16.08 -5.27
N ALA A 57 -1.89 15.55 -4.97
CA ALA A 57 -0.88 16.25 -4.20
C ALA A 57 -0.04 17.19 -5.09
N PRO A 58 0.36 18.38 -4.60
CA PRO A 58 1.32 19.24 -5.28
C PRO A 58 2.76 18.72 -5.07
N ILE A 59 3.01 17.48 -5.46
CA ILE A 59 4.31 16.81 -5.37
C ILE A 59 5.11 17.01 -6.66
N ASN A 60 6.43 16.96 -6.57
CA ASN A 60 7.26 17.13 -7.76
C ASN A 60 7.30 15.85 -8.61
N LYS A 61 7.69 15.98 -9.88
CA LYS A 61 7.72 14.85 -10.84
C LYS A 61 8.61 13.68 -10.39
N SER A 62 9.66 13.93 -9.62
CA SER A 62 10.52 12.86 -9.11
C SER A 62 9.87 12.09 -7.97
N GLU A 63 9.13 12.78 -7.09
CA GLU A 63 8.37 12.15 -6.01
C GLU A 63 7.17 11.38 -6.56
N ASP A 64 6.45 11.98 -7.50
CA ASP A 64 5.35 11.32 -8.22
C ASP A 64 5.79 10.00 -8.85
N ARG A 65 6.92 10.00 -9.57
CA ARG A 65 7.48 8.77 -10.15
C ARG A 65 7.78 7.71 -9.08
N LYS A 66 8.37 8.10 -7.94
CA LYS A 66 8.69 7.16 -6.85
C LYS A 66 7.42 6.53 -6.30
N ILE A 67 6.37 7.33 -6.07
CA ILE A 67 5.09 6.84 -5.54
C ILE A 67 4.39 5.95 -6.57
N MET A 68 4.44 6.29 -7.86
CA MET A 68 3.88 5.45 -8.93
C MET A 68 4.61 4.11 -9.06
N ASP A 69 5.95 4.10 -8.96
CA ASP A 69 6.75 2.87 -8.96
C ASP A 69 6.46 2.01 -7.71
N PHE A 70 6.29 2.65 -6.56
CA PHE A 70 5.85 2.01 -5.31
C PHE A 70 4.47 1.36 -5.50
N LEU A 71 3.46 2.13 -5.88
CA LEU A 71 2.09 1.65 -6.15
C LEU A 71 2.09 0.47 -7.12
N ARG A 72 2.81 0.57 -8.24
CA ARG A 72 2.90 -0.52 -9.23
C ARG A 72 3.45 -1.81 -8.61
N THR A 73 4.50 -1.70 -7.81
CA THR A 73 5.14 -2.85 -7.16
C THR A 73 4.18 -3.55 -6.20
N HIS A 74 3.52 -2.78 -5.34
CA HIS A 74 2.66 -3.31 -4.29
C HIS A 74 1.29 -3.79 -4.81
N TYR A 75 0.74 -3.16 -5.86
CA TYR A 75 -0.41 -3.74 -6.57
C TYR A 75 -0.08 -5.08 -7.24
N ASN A 76 1.13 -5.23 -7.80
CA ASN A 76 1.55 -6.51 -8.36
C ASN A 76 1.67 -7.59 -7.28
N TYR A 77 2.13 -7.24 -6.07
CA TYR A 77 2.15 -8.16 -4.92
C TYR A 77 0.73 -8.56 -4.51
N LEU A 78 -0.16 -7.58 -4.33
CA LEU A 78 -1.56 -7.84 -4.02
C LEU A 78 -2.19 -8.80 -5.03
N GLN A 79 -1.99 -8.58 -6.34
CA GLN A 79 -2.53 -9.44 -7.40
C GLN A 79 -2.04 -10.89 -7.28
N LYS A 80 -0.75 -11.11 -7.05
CA LYS A 80 -0.18 -12.46 -6.90
C LYS A 80 -0.76 -13.22 -5.70
N LEU A 81 -1.09 -12.49 -4.63
CA LEU A 81 -1.59 -13.06 -3.37
C LEU A 81 -3.12 -13.22 -3.35
N SER A 82 -3.83 -12.47 -4.20
CA SER A 82 -5.28 -12.50 -4.30
C SER A 82 -5.81 -13.55 -5.27
N VAL A 83 -4.95 -14.23 -6.03
CA VAL A 83 -5.37 -15.33 -6.90
C VAL A 83 -5.83 -16.50 -6.02
N PRO A 84 -7.09 -16.99 -6.17
CA PRO A 84 -7.52 -18.17 -5.45
C PRO A 84 -6.71 -19.38 -5.92
N ALA A 85 -6.20 -20.17 -4.97
CA ALA A 85 -5.65 -21.50 -5.21
C ALA A 85 -6.78 -22.50 -5.56
#